data_AF-A0A7V1HWJ4-F1
#
_entry.id   AF-A0A7V1HWJ4-F1
#
_cell.length_a   1.000
_cell.length_b   1.000
_cell.length_c   1.000
_cell.angle_alpha   90.00
_cell.angle_beta   90.00
_cell.angle_gamma   90.00
#
_symmetry.space_group_name_H-M   'P 1'
#
loop_
_entity.id
_entity.type
_entity.pdbx_description
1 polymer ?
#
loop_
_entity_poly.entity_id
_entity_poly.type
_entity_poly.pdbx_seq_one_letter_code
_entity_poly.pdbx_strand_id
1 'polypeptide(L)'
;MKTIIFSLLFFISSQLGGQIVFQDKNKISGKKELQNLYTKSLHILDSLKTVGFIIRRMDILEINEQKYLLPDGLFDVYNWTGIGWKNLYRGIHHGYNYDSKKFVFNNNLYSFGGYGFWRSHGQVIQFLFDRGEWELLDFTKSLKNGYATTMPQGLMVFGDSDYIIDIDKKQITSQPELPFKMQRINNIYSNLITFDFDDFMLIFKKPMLLFDKKSRNFYDSELSPFRNLPNAYLVQIVSDSIALYDKNMSLIEATSVSREIKYFTPISKASTFRLKGKWIYSIISLLLLCCVYYFFRSKQKRIKFNDPLIEKLLPHAGKTLTQEELDEILGISGIKNPETHKGTRSQTINKINKETNSKTGKKLINRIKDPEDRRRYLYEIGNL
;
A
#
# COMPACT_ATOMS: atom_id res chain seq x y z
N MET A 1 23.66 -12.42 7.69
CA MET A 1 23.27 -12.90 9.03
C MET A 1 22.43 -11.82 9.69
N LYS A 2 21.10 -12.04 9.83
CA LYS A 2 20.06 -11.15 10.41
C LYS A 2 19.89 -9.81 9.64
N THR A 3 18.79 -9.46 8.98
CA THR A 3 17.38 -9.54 9.37
C THR A 3 16.52 -9.31 8.11
N ILE A 4 16.19 -10.37 7.35
CA ILE A 4 15.19 -10.36 6.27
C ILE A 4 14.28 -11.58 6.46
N ILE A 5 13.60 -11.65 7.60
CA ILE A 5 12.53 -12.63 7.85
C ILE A 5 11.57 -11.97 8.84
N PHE A 6 10.62 -11.15 8.38
CA PHE A 6 9.48 -10.74 9.23
C PHE A 6 8.23 -10.27 8.47
N SER A 7 8.01 -10.72 7.22
CA SER A 7 6.79 -10.35 6.48
C SER A 7 6.10 -11.50 5.75
N LEU A 8 6.31 -12.76 6.18
CA LEU A 8 5.76 -13.93 5.48
C LEU A 8 4.99 -14.93 6.35
N LEU A 9 4.68 -14.60 7.61
CA LEU A 9 3.92 -15.49 8.48
C LEU A 9 2.84 -14.69 9.23
N PHE A 10 1.63 -15.25 9.28
CA PHE A 10 0.41 -14.75 9.93
C PHE A 10 -0.57 -13.93 9.07
N PHE A 11 -1.06 -14.55 8.00
CA PHE A 11 -2.52 -14.69 7.76
C PHE A 11 -2.80 -16.09 7.19
N ILE A 12 -2.36 -17.12 7.92
CA ILE A 12 -2.92 -18.47 7.81
C ILE A 12 -3.31 -18.84 9.25
N SER A 13 -4.39 -18.24 9.74
CA SER A 13 -5.09 -18.84 10.87
C SER A 13 -5.74 -20.12 10.36
N SER A 14 -4.99 -21.23 10.46
CA SER A 14 -5.47 -22.56 10.82
C SER A 14 -6.95 -22.90 10.53
N GLN A 15 -7.35 -22.90 9.26
CA GLN A 15 -8.39 -23.82 8.82
C GLN A 15 -7.83 -24.67 7.67
N LEU A 16 -7.38 -25.87 8.05
CA LEU A 16 -7.12 -26.98 7.13
C LEU A 16 -8.43 -27.68 6.69
N GLY A 17 -9.60 -27.10 7.02
CA GLY A 17 -10.92 -27.51 6.56
C GLY A 17 -11.55 -26.40 5.72
N GLY A 18 -12.25 -26.75 4.65
CA GLY A 18 -12.96 -25.79 3.81
C GLY A 18 -14.13 -25.13 4.53
N GLN A 19 -14.37 -23.84 4.25
CA GLN A 19 -15.51 -23.08 4.78
C GLN A 19 -16.76 -23.30 3.94
N ILE A 20 -17.92 -23.49 4.58
CA ILE A 20 -19.20 -23.54 3.88
C ILE A 20 -19.85 -22.16 3.99
N VAL A 21 -20.24 -21.59 2.86
CA VAL A 21 -20.98 -20.31 2.82
C VAL A 21 -22.36 -20.55 2.25
N PHE A 22 -23.39 -20.28 3.02
CA PHE A 22 -24.77 -20.48 2.64
C PHE A 22 -25.48 -19.14 2.42
N GLN A 23 -25.89 -18.90 1.19
CA GLN A 23 -26.73 -17.77 0.78
C GLN A 23 -28.20 -18.17 0.88
N ASP A 24 -28.81 -17.85 2.02
CA ASP A 24 -30.17 -18.23 2.40
C ASP A 24 -31.13 -17.07 2.04
N LYS A 25 -31.91 -17.24 0.97
CA LYS A 25 -32.66 -16.14 0.33
C LYS A 25 -33.95 -15.77 1.04
N ASN A 26 -34.55 -16.69 1.79
CA ASN A 26 -35.93 -16.54 2.23
C ASN A 26 -36.04 -16.26 3.73
N LYS A 27 -35.64 -17.22 4.57
CA LYS A 27 -35.87 -17.17 6.02
C LYS A 27 -34.80 -18.02 6.67
N ILE A 28 -34.20 -17.48 7.74
CA ILE A 28 -33.17 -18.16 8.55
C ILE A 28 -33.54 -19.63 8.71
N SER A 29 -32.80 -20.49 8.01
CA SER A 29 -33.02 -21.93 8.04
C SER A 29 -33.03 -22.42 9.48
N GLY A 30 -33.96 -23.32 9.80
CA GLY A 30 -34.07 -23.86 11.15
C GLY A 30 -32.77 -24.56 11.56
N LYS A 31 -32.42 -24.49 12.85
CA LYS A 31 -31.16 -25.05 13.37
C LYS A 31 -30.89 -26.49 12.92
N LYS A 32 -31.92 -27.34 12.89
CA LYS A 32 -31.83 -28.74 12.46
C LYS A 32 -31.52 -28.89 10.97
N GLU A 33 -32.15 -28.09 10.11
CA GLU A 33 -31.88 -28.09 8.68
C GLU A 33 -30.46 -27.62 8.40
N LEU A 34 -30.05 -26.52 9.04
CA LEU A 34 -28.70 -25.96 8.91
C LEU A 34 -27.63 -26.96 9.32
N GLN A 35 -27.83 -27.66 10.45
CA GLN A 35 -26.95 -28.74 10.91
C GLN A 35 -26.88 -29.91 9.93
N ASN A 36 -28.00 -30.29 9.30
CA ASN A 36 -28.02 -31.36 8.32
C ASN A 36 -27.28 -30.95 7.04
N LEU A 37 -27.56 -29.76 6.51
CA LEU A 37 -26.87 -29.20 5.35
C LEU A 37 -25.36 -29.14 5.59
N TYR A 38 -24.94 -28.63 6.75
CA TYR A 38 -23.54 -28.56 7.13
C TYR A 38 -22.88 -29.94 7.17
N THR A 39 -23.44 -30.87 7.95
CA THR A 39 -22.90 -32.23 8.12
C THR A 39 -22.79 -32.96 6.79
N LYS A 40 -23.83 -32.89 5.95
CA LYS A 40 -23.81 -33.53 4.63
C LYS A 40 -22.83 -32.87 3.66
N SER A 41 -22.64 -31.56 3.75
CA SER A 41 -21.63 -30.86 2.96
C SER A 41 -20.21 -31.26 3.38
N LEU A 42 -19.95 -31.41 4.69
CA LEU A 42 -18.66 -31.92 5.17
C LEU A 42 -18.33 -33.31 4.61
N HIS A 43 -19.32 -34.21 4.50
CA HIS A 43 -19.09 -35.51 3.86
C HIS A 43 -18.65 -35.39 2.39
N ILE A 44 -19.20 -34.42 1.64
CA ILE A 44 -18.74 -34.12 0.27
C ILE A 44 -17.31 -33.59 0.29
N LEU A 45 -17.01 -32.62 1.15
CA LEU A 45 -15.68 -32.07 1.32
C LEU A 45 -14.62 -33.14 1.63
N ASP A 46 -14.92 -34.01 2.59
CA ASP A 46 -14.04 -35.13 2.97
C ASP A 46 -13.85 -36.11 1.81
N SER A 47 -14.93 -36.45 1.09
CA SER A 47 -14.86 -37.31 -0.09
C SER A 47 -14.03 -36.70 -1.24
N LEU A 48 -14.06 -35.38 -1.42
CA LEU A 48 -13.24 -34.70 -2.42
C LEU A 48 -11.76 -34.67 -1.99
N LYS A 49 -11.51 -34.54 -0.68
CA LYS A 49 -10.17 -34.59 -0.11
C LYS A 49 -9.52 -35.95 -0.25
N THR A 50 -10.27 -37.05 -0.09
CA THR A 50 -9.71 -38.41 -0.24
C THR A 50 -9.24 -38.71 -1.67
N VAL A 51 -9.85 -38.07 -2.67
CA VAL A 51 -9.43 -38.18 -4.08
C VAL A 51 -8.43 -37.08 -4.51
N GLY A 52 -7.91 -36.30 -3.56
CA GLY A 52 -6.80 -35.38 -3.77
C GLY A 52 -7.18 -33.92 -4.02
N PHE A 53 -8.47 -33.54 -3.97
CA PHE A 53 -8.87 -32.14 -4.11
C PHE A 53 -8.71 -31.37 -2.80
N ILE A 54 -8.16 -30.16 -2.89
CA ILE A 54 -8.10 -29.22 -1.76
C ILE A 54 -9.16 -28.15 -2.00
N ILE A 55 -10.30 -28.30 -1.33
CA ILE A 55 -11.42 -27.37 -1.43
C ILE A 55 -11.38 -26.42 -0.22
N ARG A 56 -11.20 -25.12 -0.49
CA ARG A 56 -11.12 -24.08 0.55
C ARG A 56 -12.48 -23.50 0.92
N ARG A 57 -13.43 -23.56 0.00
CA ARG A 57 -14.80 -23.06 0.19
C ARG A 57 -15.78 -23.91 -0.60
N MET A 58 -16.99 -24.07 -0.05
CA MET A 58 -18.15 -24.52 -0.82
C MET A 58 -19.29 -23.53 -0.61
N ASP A 59 -19.96 -23.14 -1.69
CA ASP A 59 -21.11 -22.24 -1.64
C ASP A 59 -22.40 -23.04 -1.73
N ILE A 60 -23.36 -22.76 -0.84
CA ILE A 60 -24.74 -23.22 -0.96
C ILE A 60 -25.58 -22.04 -1.46
N LEU A 61 -26.21 -22.21 -2.62
CA LEU A 61 -27.06 -21.21 -3.25
C LEU A 61 -28.50 -21.72 -3.42
N GLU A 62 -29.48 -20.82 -3.38
CA GLU A 62 -30.89 -21.13 -3.56
C GLU A 62 -31.47 -20.64 -4.90
N ILE A 63 -32.19 -21.55 -5.58
CA ILE A 63 -32.93 -21.31 -6.82
C ILE A 63 -34.28 -22.01 -6.68
N ASN A 64 -35.40 -21.26 -6.74
CA ASN A 64 -36.75 -21.80 -6.62
C ASN A 64 -36.92 -22.75 -5.41
N GLU A 65 -36.46 -22.32 -4.22
CA GLU A 65 -36.47 -23.11 -2.96
C GLU A 65 -35.58 -24.37 -2.95
N GLN A 66 -34.94 -24.69 -4.07
CA GLN A 66 -33.94 -25.76 -4.15
C GLN A 66 -32.56 -25.24 -3.78
N LYS A 67 -31.81 -26.06 -3.03
CA LYS A 67 -30.46 -25.75 -2.56
C LYS A 67 -29.42 -26.47 -3.41
N TYR A 68 -28.37 -25.74 -3.79
CA TYR A 68 -27.27 -26.25 -4.60
C TYR A 68 -25.93 -25.99 -3.92
N LEU A 69 -25.15 -27.04 -3.68
CA LEU A 69 -23.79 -26.97 -3.14
C LEU A 69 -22.77 -26.99 -4.28
N LEU A 70 -21.84 -26.04 -4.24
CA LEU A 70 -20.83 -25.77 -5.26
C LEU A 70 -19.44 -25.73 -4.63
N PRO A 71 -18.63 -26.79 -4.78
CA PRO A 71 -17.24 -26.76 -4.33
C PRO A 71 -16.37 -25.85 -5.19
N ASP A 72 -15.50 -25.06 -4.55
CA ASP A 72 -14.55 -24.20 -5.27
C ASP A 72 -13.61 -24.99 -6.19
N GLY A 73 -13.30 -24.43 -7.36
CA GLY A 73 -12.42 -25.06 -8.35
C GLY A 73 -13.04 -26.19 -9.17
N LEU A 74 -14.15 -26.77 -8.70
CA LEU A 74 -14.82 -27.87 -9.37
C LEU A 74 -16.02 -27.38 -10.20
N PHE A 75 -16.45 -28.23 -11.12
CA PHE A 75 -17.69 -28.04 -11.90
C PHE A 75 -18.89 -28.78 -11.30
N ASP A 76 -18.67 -29.56 -10.24
CA ASP A 76 -19.74 -30.26 -9.55
C ASP A 76 -20.82 -29.30 -9.04
N VAL A 77 -22.07 -29.70 -9.25
CA VAL A 77 -23.26 -28.99 -8.78
C VAL A 77 -24.13 -30.00 -8.07
N TYR A 78 -24.15 -29.95 -6.75
CA TYR A 78 -24.93 -30.90 -5.97
C TYR A 78 -26.28 -30.31 -5.60
N ASN A 79 -27.36 -31.01 -5.90
CA ASN A 79 -28.70 -30.65 -5.47
C ASN A 79 -29.04 -31.31 -4.12
N TRP A 80 -29.73 -30.57 -3.25
CA TRP A 80 -30.20 -31.07 -1.96
C TRP A 80 -31.48 -31.90 -2.08
N THR A 81 -31.44 -33.13 -1.58
CA THR A 81 -32.57 -34.09 -1.64
C THR A 81 -33.37 -34.19 -0.34
N GLY A 82 -33.04 -33.39 0.68
CA GLY A 82 -33.57 -33.54 2.04
C GLY A 82 -32.76 -34.51 2.93
N ILE A 83 -32.18 -35.56 2.33
CA ILE A 83 -31.35 -36.55 3.04
C ILE A 83 -29.84 -36.41 2.75
N GLY A 84 -29.48 -35.73 1.66
CA GLY A 84 -28.10 -35.58 1.22
C GLY A 84 -27.97 -34.83 -0.11
N TRP A 85 -26.74 -34.78 -0.60
CA TRP A 85 -26.35 -34.08 -1.82
C TRP A 85 -26.25 -35.06 -3.00
N LYS A 86 -26.96 -34.75 -4.09
CA LYS A 86 -26.88 -35.51 -5.35
C LYS A 86 -26.18 -34.66 -6.41
N ASN A 87 -25.06 -35.14 -6.95
CA ASN A 87 -24.36 -34.43 -8.02
C ASN A 87 -25.20 -34.44 -9.31
N LEU A 88 -25.35 -33.26 -9.91
CA LEU A 88 -26.04 -33.06 -11.18
C LEU A 88 -25.07 -32.89 -12.34
N TYR A 89 -23.80 -32.57 -12.07
CA TYR A 89 -22.79 -32.43 -13.10
C TYR A 89 -22.43 -33.80 -13.68
N ARG A 90 -22.41 -33.90 -15.02
CA ARG A 90 -22.16 -35.14 -15.76
C ARG A 90 -20.82 -35.15 -16.48
N GLY A 91 -20.13 -34.02 -16.54
CA GLY A 91 -18.84 -33.91 -17.21
C GLY A 91 -17.68 -34.47 -16.38
N ILE A 92 -16.50 -34.54 -17.02
CA ILE A 92 -15.26 -35.04 -16.40
C ILE A 92 -14.25 -33.93 -16.08
N HIS A 93 -14.53 -32.70 -16.54
CA HIS A 93 -13.61 -31.59 -16.38
C HIS A 93 -13.72 -30.96 -14.99
N HIS A 94 -12.59 -30.48 -14.48
CA HIS A 94 -12.48 -29.77 -13.20
C HIS A 94 -11.26 -28.83 -13.23
N GLY A 95 -11.13 -27.97 -12.22
CA GLY A 95 -9.94 -27.15 -12.01
C GLY A 95 -9.83 -25.90 -12.88
N TYR A 96 -10.92 -25.52 -13.58
CA TYR A 96 -10.96 -24.32 -14.40
C TYR A 96 -11.32 -23.05 -13.60
N ASN A 97 -12.11 -23.19 -12.54
CA ASN A 97 -12.78 -22.07 -11.87
C ASN A 97 -12.41 -21.98 -10.38
N TYR A 98 -11.14 -22.15 -10.03
CA TYR A 98 -10.70 -21.88 -8.64
C TYR A 98 -10.86 -20.40 -8.32
N ASP A 99 -11.22 -20.08 -7.09
CA ASP A 99 -11.44 -18.72 -6.62
C ASP A 99 -12.53 -17.92 -7.39
N SER A 100 -13.43 -18.64 -8.06
CA SER A 100 -14.50 -18.03 -8.87
C SER A 100 -15.67 -17.55 -8.01
N LYS A 101 -16.47 -16.64 -8.56
CA LYS A 101 -17.74 -16.25 -7.94
C LYS A 101 -18.86 -17.16 -8.44
N LYS A 102 -19.48 -17.92 -7.55
CA LYS A 102 -20.76 -18.59 -7.82
C LYS A 102 -21.91 -17.63 -7.50
N PHE A 103 -22.93 -17.57 -8.37
CA PHE A 103 -24.07 -16.69 -8.16
C PHE A 103 -25.32 -17.18 -8.88
N VAL A 104 -26.47 -16.69 -8.40
CA VAL A 104 -27.77 -16.93 -9.02
C VAL A 104 -28.26 -15.62 -9.64
N PHE A 105 -28.71 -15.69 -10.89
CA PHE A 105 -29.30 -14.56 -11.61
C PHE A 105 -30.47 -15.07 -12.45
N ASN A 106 -31.64 -14.41 -12.39
CA ASN A 106 -32.85 -14.82 -13.11
C ASN A 106 -33.14 -16.33 -13.03
N ASN A 107 -33.10 -16.90 -11.82
CA ASN A 107 -33.29 -18.33 -11.52
C ASN A 107 -32.35 -19.29 -12.27
N ASN A 108 -31.21 -18.80 -12.75
CA ASN A 108 -30.15 -19.59 -13.36
C ASN A 108 -28.89 -19.54 -12.50
N LEU A 109 -28.09 -20.60 -12.59
CA LEU A 109 -26.85 -20.77 -11.84
C LEU A 109 -25.66 -20.41 -12.72
N TYR A 110 -24.80 -19.53 -12.22
CA TYR A 110 -23.64 -19.04 -12.95
C TYR A 110 -22.36 -19.13 -12.12
N SER A 111 -21.23 -19.16 -12.82
CA SER A 111 -19.90 -19.00 -12.26
C SER A 111 -19.14 -17.95 -13.06
N PHE A 112 -18.64 -16.92 -12.37
CA PHE A 112 -17.81 -15.87 -12.96
C PHE A 112 -16.34 -16.04 -12.56
N GLY A 113 -15.49 -15.99 -13.58
CA GLY A 113 -14.05 -15.87 -13.50
C GLY A 113 -13.37 -16.99 -12.73
N GLY A 114 -12.28 -16.63 -12.07
CA GLY A 114 -11.42 -17.55 -11.34
C GLY A 114 -10.05 -17.75 -11.99
N TYR A 115 -9.40 -18.84 -11.60
CA TYR A 115 -8.09 -19.26 -12.05
C TYR A 115 -8.12 -20.72 -12.49
N GLY A 116 -7.56 -20.97 -13.68
CA GLY A 116 -7.49 -22.29 -14.29
C GLY A 116 -6.57 -22.28 -15.51
N PHE A 117 -5.96 -23.42 -15.83
CA PHE A 117 -4.97 -23.55 -16.91
C PHE A 117 -3.91 -22.43 -16.91
N TRP A 118 -3.33 -22.16 -15.75
CA TRP A 118 -2.22 -21.20 -15.55
C TRP A 118 -2.55 -19.74 -15.83
N ARG A 119 -3.84 -19.37 -15.88
CA ARG A 119 -4.27 -17.99 -16.07
C ARG A 119 -5.53 -17.66 -15.25
N SER A 120 -5.69 -16.39 -14.95
CA SER A 120 -6.99 -15.86 -14.51
C SER A 120 -7.82 -15.43 -15.72
N HIS A 121 -9.15 -15.54 -15.61
CA HIS A 121 -10.08 -15.11 -16.66
C HIS A 121 -11.34 -14.50 -16.03
N GLY A 122 -12.05 -13.67 -16.79
CA GLY A 122 -13.32 -13.04 -16.40
C GLY A 122 -14.53 -13.64 -17.11
N GLN A 123 -14.43 -14.92 -17.52
CA GLN A 123 -15.52 -15.58 -18.25
C GLN A 123 -16.70 -15.90 -17.34
N VAL A 124 -17.91 -15.85 -17.89
CA VAL A 124 -19.12 -16.34 -17.23
C VAL A 124 -19.54 -17.65 -17.88
N ILE A 125 -19.76 -18.67 -17.06
CA ILE A 125 -20.37 -19.92 -17.48
C ILE A 125 -21.72 -20.10 -16.77
N GLN A 126 -22.69 -20.71 -17.46
CA GLN A 126 -24.02 -21.04 -16.94
C GLN A 126 -24.16 -22.56 -16.79
N PHE A 127 -24.75 -23.02 -15.69
CA PHE A 127 -25.09 -24.43 -15.56
C PHE A 127 -26.43 -24.73 -16.23
N LEU A 128 -26.41 -25.66 -17.17
CA LEU A 128 -27.58 -26.16 -17.89
C LEU A 128 -28.11 -27.40 -17.16
N PHE A 129 -29.17 -27.23 -16.35
CA PHE A 129 -29.72 -28.29 -15.49
C PHE A 129 -30.23 -29.52 -16.25
N ASP A 130 -30.75 -29.33 -17.47
CA ASP A 130 -31.23 -30.38 -18.36
C ASP A 130 -30.09 -31.28 -18.86
N ARG A 131 -28.90 -30.71 -19.06
CA ARG A 131 -27.72 -31.42 -19.59
C ARG A 131 -26.77 -31.88 -18.48
N GLY A 132 -26.75 -31.19 -17.35
CA GLY A 132 -25.76 -31.42 -16.29
C GLY A 132 -24.37 -30.90 -16.67
N GLU A 133 -24.31 -29.81 -17.42
CA GLU A 133 -23.07 -29.25 -18.00
C GLU A 133 -23.01 -27.74 -17.83
N TRP A 134 -21.80 -27.18 -17.97
CA TRP A 134 -21.58 -25.74 -17.97
C TRP A 134 -21.35 -25.23 -19.38
N GLU A 135 -22.04 -24.15 -19.75
CA GLU A 135 -21.91 -23.48 -21.05
C GLU A 135 -21.29 -22.09 -20.89
N LEU A 136 -20.32 -21.76 -21.74
CA LEU A 136 -19.70 -20.43 -21.78
C LEU A 136 -20.65 -19.40 -22.38
N LEU A 137 -20.81 -18.27 -21.69
CA LEU A 137 -21.41 -17.08 -22.29
C LEU A 137 -20.37 -16.39 -23.18
N ASP A 138 -20.40 -16.67 -24.48
CA ASP A 138 -19.35 -16.29 -25.43
C ASP A 138 -18.98 -14.80 -25.43
N PHE A 139 -19.94 -13.91 -25.20
CA PHE A 139 -19.69 -12.46 -25.13
C PHE A 139 -18.79 -12.05 -23.97
N THR A 140 -18.50 -12.95 -23.02
CA THR A 140 -17.61 -12.74 -21.86
C THR A 140 -16.21 -13.35 -22.03
N LYS A 141 -15.93 -14.02 -23.15
CA LYS A 141 -14.74 -14.85 -23.36
C LYS A 141 -13.40 -14.13 -23.14
N SER A 142 -13.35 -12.83 -23.45
CA SER A 142 -12.15 -11.98 -23.41
C SER A 142 -12.01 -11.14 -22.14
N LEU A 143 -12.95 -11.25 -21.19
CA LEU A 143 -12.94 -10.45 -19.98
C LEU A 143 -11.81 -10.87 -19.02
N LYS A 144 -11.30 -9.90 -18.26
CA LYS A 144 -10.30 -10.11 -17.21
C LYS A 144 -10.96 -10.45 -15.89
N ASN A 145 -10.29 -11.21 -15.03
CA ASN A 145 -10.85 -11.52 -13.72
C ASN A 145 -10.90 -10.28 -12.80
N GLY A 146 -11.75 -10.35 -11.78
CA GLY A 146 -11.92 -9.31 -10.76
C GLY A 146 -12.70 -9.81 -9.54
N TYR A 147 -12.83 -8.96 -8.53
CA TYR A 147 -13.82 -9.17 -7.48
C TYR A 147 -15.20 -8.85 -8.06
N ALA A 148 -16.18 -9.72 -7.87
CA ALA A 148 -17.49 -9.56 -8.48
C ALA A 148 -18.64 -9.55 -7.45
N THR A 149 -19.66 -8.77 -7.74
CA THR A 149 -20.90 -8.68 -6.95
C THR A 149 -22.11 -8.76 -7.88
N THR A 150 -23.18 -9.40 -7.40
CA THR A 150 -24.46 -9.44 -8.11
C THR A 150 -25.13 -8.08 -8.11
N MET A 151 -25.66 -7.71 -9.28
CA MET A 151 -26.43 -6.49 -9.53
C MET A 151 -27.75 -6.85 -10.21
N PRO A 152 -28.78 -5.97 -10.21
CA PRO A 152 -30.06 -6.25 -10.85
C PRO A 152 -29.99 -6.65 -12.33
N GLN A 153 -28.98 -6.18 -13.07
CA GLN A 153 -28.74 -6.50 -14.48
C GLN A 153 -27.75 -7.66 -14.72
N GLY A 154 -27.12 -8.21 -13.67
CA GLY A 154 -26.12 -9.27 -13.81
C GLY A 154 -24.99 -9.13 -12.79
N LEU A 155 -23.80 -8.72 -13.24
CA LEU A 155 -22.62 -8.58 -12.38
C LEU A 155 -21.96 -7.21 -12.52
N MET A 156 -21.43 -6.72 -11.41
CA MET A 156 -20.40 -5.68 -11.41
C MET A 156 -19.07 -6.30 -11.00
N VAL A 157 -18.00 -5.97 -11.74
CA VAL A 157 -16.65 -6.51 -11.54
C VAL A 157 -15.68 -5.37 -11.30
N PHE A 158 -14.81 -5.56 -10.31
CA PHE A 158 -13.78 -4.62 -9.90
C PHE A 158 -12.40 -5.27 -9.99
N GLY A 159 -11.42 -4.59 -10.60
CA GLY A 159 -10.08 -5.16 -10.73
C GLY A 159 -9.10 -4.30 -11.50
N ASP A 160 -8.38 -4.91 -12.45
CA ASP A 160 -7.51 -4.19 -13.39
C ASP A 160 -8.34 -3.36 -14.39
N SER A 161 -9.61 -3.72 -14.57
CA SER A 161 -10.58 -3.01 -15.39
C SER A 161 -11.94 -3.21 -14.75
N ASP A 162 -12.66 -2.12 -14.50
CA ASP A 162 -13.96 -2.16 -13.85
C ASP A 162 -15.04 -2.17 -14.93
N TYR A 163 -16.01 -3.08 -14.81
CA TYR A 163 -17.06 -3.24 -15.81
C TYR A 163 -18.32 -3.90 -15.25
N ILE A 164 -19.43 -3.71 -15.94
CA ILE A 164 -20.71 -4.36 -15.67
C ILE A 164 -20.97 -5.37 -16.79
N ILE A 165 -21.35 -6.59 -16.41
CA ILE A 165 -21.87 -7.62 -17.31
C ILE A 165 -23.40 -7.57 -17.19
N ASP A 166 -24.07 -7.09 -18.24
CA ASP A 166 -25.51 -7.21 -18.40
C ASP A 166 -25.79 -8.57 -19.06
N ILE A 167 -26.28 -9.52 -18.26
CA ILE A 167 -26.45 -10.92 -18.71
C ILE A 167 -27.64 -11.03 -19.67
N ASP A 168 -28.74 -10.34 -19.39
CA ASP A 168 -29.95 -10.38 -20.21
C ASP A 168 -29.72 -9.74 -21.58
N LYS A 169 -29.04 -8.59 -21.62
CA LYS A 169 -28.72 -7.91 -22.88
C LYS A 169 -27.48 -8.45 -23.58
N LYS A 170 -26.73 -9.33 -22.92
CA LYS A 170 -25.43 -9.85 -23.40
C LYS A 170 -24.45 -8.72 -23.73
N GLN A 171 -24.39 -7.70 -22.86
CA GLN A 171 -23.58 -6.50 -23.06
C GLN A 171 -22.58 -6.29 -21.92
N ILE A 172 -21.45 -5.67 -22.25
CA ILE A 172 -20.43 -5.26 -21.29
C ILE A 172 -20.34 -3.75 -21.30
N THR A 173 -20.49 -3.13 -20.13
CA THR A 173 -20.34 -1.68 -19.96
C THR A 173 -19.14 -1.39 -19.09
N SER A 174 -18.08 -0.83 -19.67
CA SER A 174 -16.92 -0.34 -18.91
C SER A 174 -17.36 0.70 -17.88
N GLN A 175 -16.78 0.65 -16.70
CA GLN A 175 -16.99 1.65 -15.66
C GLN A 175 -15.78 2.58 -15.57
N PRO A 176 -15.96 3.84 -15.13
CA PRO A 176 -14.83 4.67 -14.74
C PRO A 176 -13.96 3.95 -13.71
N GLU A 177 -12.64 4.05 -13.84
CA GLU A 177 -11.72 3.45 -12.86
C GLU A 177 -12.09 3.93 -11.45
N LEU A 178 -12.17 2.98 -10.52
CA LEU A 178 -12.34 3.30 -9.12
C LEU A 178 -11.21 4.20 -8.60
N PRO A 179 -11.50 5.07 -7.61
CA PRO A 179 -10.51 6.00 -7.07
C PRO A 179 -9.35 5.32 -6.35
N PHE A 180 -9.41 4.00 -6.16
CA PHE A 180 -8.35 3.19 -5.57
C PHE A 180 -8.19 1.91 -6.39
N LYS A 181 -6.94 1.45 -6.53
CA LYS A 181 -6.65 0.19 -7.22
C LYS A 181 -6.84 -0.98 -6.27
N MET A 182 -7.65 -1.96 -6.70
CA MET A 182 -7.81 -3.20 -5.97
C MET A 182 -6.57 -4.09 -6.12
N GLN A 183 -5.88 -4.32 -5.00
CA GLN A 183 -4.75 -5.25 -4.97
C GLN A 183 -5.20 -6.70 -5.11
N ARG A 184 -4.38 -7.48 -5.82
CA ARG A 184 -4.51 -8.92 -6.03
C ARG A 184 -3.85 -9.70 -4.88
N ILE A 185 -4.38 -10.88 -4.57
CA ILE A 185 -3.76 -11.83 -3.64
C ILE A 185 -3.03 -12.87 -4.49
N ASN A 186 -1.72 -13.03 -4.28
CA ASN A 186 -0.88 -13.92 -5.10
C ASN A 186 -1.08 -13.67 -6.62
N ASN A 187 -1.22 -12.40 -7.01
CA ASN A 187 -1.50 -11.96 -8.39
C ASN A 187 -2.86 -12.39 -8.98
N ILE A 188 -3.80 -12.88 -8.17
CA ILE A 188 -5.15 -13.28 -8.58
C ILE A 188 -6.21 -12.46 -7.82
N TYR A 189 -7.31 -12.14 -8.49
CA TYR A 189 -8.54 -11.69 -7.83
C TYR A 189 -9.29 -12.92 -7.34
N SER A 190 -9.31 -13.14 -6.02
CA SER A 190 -9.96 -14.31 -5.42
C SER A 190 -11.32 -13.96 -4.84
N ASN A 191 -12.39 -14.55 -5.36
CA ASN A 191 -13.73 -14.36 -4.82
C ASN A 191 -13.98 -15.21 -3.56
N LEU A 192 -13.03 -16.05 -3.13
CA LEU A 192 -13.13 -16.80 -1.87
C LEU A 192 -13.24 -15.90 -0.64
N ILE A 193 -12.58 -14.74 -0.70
CA ILE A 193 -12.59 -13.75 0.38
C ILE A 193 -13.74 -12.74 0.24
N THR A 194 -14.68 -12.98 -0.67
CA THR A 194 -15.81 -12.08 -0.90
C THR A 194 -17.10 -12.68 -0.36
N PHE A 195 -17.92 -11.81 0.25
CA PHE A 195 -19.23 -12.17 0.78
C PHE A 195 -20.22 -11.17 0.21
N ASP A 196 -21.18 -11.69 -0.55
CA ASP A 196 -22.15 -10.89 -1.29
C ASP A 196 -23.46 -10.89 -0.52
N PHE A 197 -23.95 -9.69 -0.20
CA PHE A 197 -25.20 -9.41 0.50
C PHE A 197 -26.19 -8.78 -0.49
N ASP A 198 -27.40 -8.44 -0.06
CA ASP A 198 -28.37 -7.79 -0.95
C ASP A 198 -27.90 -6.39 -1.34
N ASP A 199 -27.57 -5.56 -0.36
CA ASP A 199 -27.18 -4.17 -0.57
C ASP A 199 -25.68 -3.94 -0.54
N PHE A 200 -24.90 -4.95 -0.12
CA PHE A 200 -23.47 -4.79 0.12
C PHE A 200 -22.63 -5.93 -0.47
N MET A 201 -21.35 -5.66 -0.69
CA MET A 201 -20.33 -6.69 -0.88
C MET A 201 -19.18 -6.43 0.09
N LEU A 202 -18.82 -7.45 0.88
CA LEU A 202 -17.65 -7.42 1.74
C LEU A 202 -16.48 -8.11 1.07
N ILE A 203 -15.31 -7.48 1.05
CA ILE A 203 -14.04 -8.06 0.62
C ILE A 203 -13.14 -8.18 1.84
N PHE A 204 -12.99 -9.41 2.33
CA PHE A 204 -12.22 -9.73 3.53
C PHE A 204 -10.71 -9.75 3.22
N LYS A 205 -10.12 -8.55 3.22
CA LYS A 205 -8.67 -8.32 3.14
C LYS A 205 -8.26 -7.23 4.13
N LYS A 206 -7.00 -6.79 4.10
CA LYS A 206 -6.53 -5.67 4.94
C LYS A 206 -6.09 -4.46 4.09
N PRO A 207 -6.63 -3.26 4.30
CA PRO A 207 -7.84 -2.98 5.09
C PRO A 207 -9.05 -3.71 4.50
N MET A 208 -10.05 -4.00 5.33
CA MET A 208 -11.27 -4.67 4.88
C MET A 208 -12.07 -3.68 4.05
N LEU A 209 -12.58 -4.13 2.89
CA LEU A 209 -13.36 -3.25 2.02
C LEU A 209 -14.82 -3.65 2.06
N LEU A 210 -15.67 -2.63 2.02
CA LEU A 210 -17.10 -2.76 1.86
C LEU A 210 -17.53 -1.94 0.64
N PHE A 211 -18.32 -2.55 -0.23
CA PHE A 211 -18.97 -1.87 -1.34
C PHE A 211 -20.47 -1.79 -1.06
N ASP A 212 -21.02 -0.58 -1.09
CA ASP A 212 -22.45 -0.33 -1.07
C ASP A 212 -22.97 -0.32 -2.50
N LYS A 213 -23.83 -1.29 -2.84
CA LYS A 213 -24.36 -1.48 -4.20
C LYS A 213 -25.35 -0.38 -4.61
N LYS A 214 -26.06 0.21 -3.65
CA LYS A 214 -27.04 1.28 -3.89
C LYS A 214 -26.34 2.59 -4.19
N SER A 215 -25.45 3.02 -3.30
CA SER A 215 -24.73 4.29 -3.46
C SER A 215 -23.51 4.19 -4.38
N ARG A 216 -23.07 2.96 -4.70
CA ARG A 216 -21.85 2.64 -5.45
C ARG A 216 -20.59 3.21 -4.82
N ASN A 217 -20.60 3.38 -3.51
CA ASN A 217 -19.46 3.87 -2.75
C ASN A 217 -18.69 2.72 -2.12
N PHE A 218 -17.38 2.92 -1.99
CA PHE A 218 -16.52 2.03 -1.23
C PHE A 218 -16.21 2.62 0.13
N TYR A 219 -16.06 1.73 1.08
CA TYR A 219 -15.63 2.01 2.44
C TYR A 219 -14.50 1.07 2.81
N ASP A 220 -13.59 1.51 3.67
CA ASP A 220 -12.55 0.68 4.23
C ASP A 220 -12.59 0.68 5.76
N SER A 221 -12.03 -0.36 6.37
CA SER A 221 -11.77 -0.34 7.81
C SER A 221 -10.52 -1.12 8.17
N GLU A 222 -9.73 -0.55 9.08
CA GLU A 222 -8.65 -1.24 9.79
C GLU A 222 -9.16 -2.02 11.00
N LEU A 223 -10.37 -1.70 11.48
CA LEU A 223 -11.06 -2.39 12.57
C LEU A 223 -12.08 -3.34 11.96
N SER A 224 -11.90 -4.65 12.14
CA SER A 224 -12.83 -5.62 11.54
C SER A 224 -13.99 -5.92 12.49
N PRO A 225 -15.22 -5.43 12.22
CA PRO A 225 -16.40 -5.98 12.89
C PRO A 225 -16.57 -7.48 12.58
N PHE A 226 -16.13 -7.95 11.42
CA PHE A 226 -16.21 -9.35 11.00
C PHE A 226 -14.95 -10.17 11.36
N ARG A 227 -14.30 -9.87 12.48
CA ARG A 227 -13.00 -10.50 12.85
C ARG A 227 -13.05 -12.02 12.99
N ASN A 228 -14.22 -12.59 13.29
CA ASN A 228 -14.42 -14.02 13.46
C ASN A 228 -14.71 -14.77 12.15
N LEU A 229 -14.89 -14.05 11.03
CA LEU A 229 -15.20 -14.64 9.72
C LEU A 229 -14.19 -15.72 9.28
N PRO A 230 -12.86 -15.57 9.48
CA PRO A 230 -11.89 -16.63 9.15
C PRO A 230 -12.00 -17.87 10.03
N ASN A 231 -12.60 -17.75 11.21
CA ASN A 231 -12.71 -18.84 12.18
C ASN A 231 -14.02 -19.63 12.02
N ALA A 232 -14.96 -19.13 11.22
CA ALA A 232 -16.24 -19.76 10.96
C ALA A 232 -16.09 -20.96 10.02
N TYR A 233 -16.71 -22.08 10.37
CA TYR A 233 -16.81 -23.26 9.50
C TYR A 233 -18.03 -23.18 8.59
N LEU A 234 -19.11 -22.59 9.11
CA LEU A 234 -20.30 -22.24 8.34
C LEU A 234 -20.57 -20.75 8.48
N VAL A 235 -20.75 -20.09 7.34
CA VAL A 235 -21.19 -18.71 7.24
C VAL A 235 -22.58 -18.71 6.62
N GLN A 236 -23.59 -18.29 7.36
CA GLN A 236 -24.94 -18.10 6.83
C GLN A 236 -25.15 -16.62 6.52
N ILE A 237 -25.57 -16.31 5.30
CA ILE A 237 -25.91 -14.97 4.85
C ILE A 237 -27.40 -14.96 4.54
N VAL A 238 -28.12 -14.01 5.13
CA VAL A 238 -29.54 -13.76 4.87
C VAL A 238 -29.69 -12.26 4.63
N SER A 239 -29.98 -11.87 3.39
CA SER A 239 -30.01 -10.47 2.98
C SER A 239 -28.70 -9.76 3.39
N ASP A 240 -28.77 -8.72 4.22
CA ASP A 240 -27.59 -8.00 4.77
C ASP A 240 -27.12 -8.50 6.14
N SER A 241 -27.62 -9.65 6.60
CA SER A 241 -27.23 -10.27 7.87
C SER A 241 -26.27 -11.43 7.65
N ILE A 242 -25.36 -11.60 8.61
CA ILE A 242 -24.39 -12.70 8.64
C ILE A 242 -24.44 -13.38 10.01
N ALA A 243 -24.43 -14.71 9.99
CA ALA A 243 -24.28 -15.55 11.17
C ALA A 243 -23.11 -16.52 10.97
N LEU A 244 -22.24 -16.60 11.96
CA LEU A 244 -21.00 -17.36 11.94
C LEU A 244 -21.11 -18.53 12.91
N TYR A 245 -20.81 -19.73 12.44
CA TYR A 245 -20.87 -20.95 13.25
C TYR A 245 -19.52 -21.66 13.29
N ASP A 246 -19.21 -22.24 14.45
CA ASP A 246 -18.04 -23.08 14.63
C ASP A 246 -18.25 -24.49 14.07
N LYS A 247 -17.22 -25.34 14.18
CA LYS A 247 -17.27 -26.73 13.70
C LYS A 247 -18.37 -27.59 14.33
N ASN A 248 -18.82 -27.22 15.53
CA ASN A 248 -19.85 -27.91 16.31
C ASN A 248 -21.24 -27.29 16.07
N MET A 249 -21.37 -26.38 15.10
CA MET A 249 -22.60 -25.63 14.82
C MET A 249 -23.08 -24.76 15.99
N SER A 250 -22.15 -24.28 16.81
CA SER A 250 -22.40 -23.24 17.82
C SER A 250 -22.22 -21.86 17.20
N LEU A 251 -23.16 -20.95 17.50
CA LEU A 251 -23.10 -19.58 17.00
C LEU A 251 -21.92 -18.84 17.64
N ILE A 252 -20.99 -18.35 16.82
CA ILE A 252 -19.85 -17.53 17.22
C ILE A 252 -20.28 -16.06 17.30
N GLU A 253 -20.95 -15.59 16.25
CA GLU A 253 -21.30 -14.19 16.06
C GLU A 253 -22.46 -14.07 15.07
N ALA A 254 -23.36 -13.10 15.29
CA ALA A 254 -24.38 -12.72 14.34
C ALA A 254 -24.51 -11.20 14.32
N THR A 255 -24.47 -10.60 13.14
CA THR A 255 -24.66 -9.15 12.96
C THR A 255 -25.21 -8.83 11.56
N SER A 256 -25.41 -7.55 11.25
CA SER A 256 -25.77 -7.07 9.92
C SER A 256 -24.79 -6.02 9.45
N VAL A 257 -24.45 -6.08 8.16
CA VAL A 257 -23.56 -5.12 7.49
C VAL A 257 -24.05 -3.68 7.70
N SER A 258 -25.36 -3.47 7.61
CA SER A 258 -26.00 -2.18 7.84
C SER A 258 -25.71 -1.57 9.23
N ARG A 259 -25.53 -2.41 10.27
CA ARG A 259 -25.20 -1.96 11.63
C ARG A 259 -23.71 -1.72 11.83
N GLU A 260 -22.90 -2.53 11.14
CA GLU A 260 -21.44 -2.49 11.23
C GLU A 260 -20.81 -1.44 10.32
N ILE A 261 -21.56 -0.86 9.37
CA ILE A 261 -21.08 0.18 8.45
C ILE A 261 -20.47 1.38 9.17
N LYS A 262 -20.90 1.69 10.40
CA LYS A 262 -20.35 2.75 11.25
C LYS A 262 -18.86 2.58 11.58
N TYR A 263 -18.34 1.35 11.48
CA TYR A 263 -16.92 1.06 11.67
C TYR A 263 -16.09 1.21 10.39
N PHE A 264 -16.73 1.51 9.26
CA PHE A 264 -16.07 1.74 7.99
C PHE A 264 -16.01 3.23 7.66
N THR A 265 -14.90 3.64 7.05
CA THR A 265 -14.68 4.99 6.55
C THR A 265 -14.90 5.03 5.04
N PRO A 266 -15.66 6.00 4.51
CA PRO A 266 -15.79 6.15 3.06
C PRO A 266 -14.42 6.37 2.42
N ILE A 267 -14.13 5.63 1.37
CA ILE A 267 -12.95 5.86 0.55
C ILE A 267 -13.25 7.07 -0.33
N SER A 268 -12.85 8.25 0.13
CA SER A 268 -13.01 9.47 -0.66
C SER A 268 -12.32 9.34 -2.02
N LYS A 269 -12.97 9.86 -3.06
CA LYS A 269 -12.37 9.99 -4.40
C LYS A 269 -11.16 10.92 -4.29
N ALA A 270 -9.98 10.34 -4.09
CA ALA A 270 -8.68 11.00 -3.99
C ALA A 270 -8.59 12.18 -3.01
N SER A 271 -8.04 11.92 -1.82
CA SER A 271 -6.85 12.62 -1.30
C SER A 271 -6.72 12.35 0.20
N THR A 272 -5.74 11.55 0.57
CA THR A 272 -4.72 11.98 1.52
C THR A 272 -3.50 11.15 1.25
N PHE A 273 -2.41 11.82 0.96
CA PHE A 273 -1.09 11.23 1.03
C PHE A 273 -0.89 10.77 2.49
N ARG A 274 -1.34 9.56 2.83
CA ARG A 274 -0.97 8.88 4.07
C ARG A 274 0.52 8.58 3.94
N LEU A 275 1.35 9.54 4.36
CA LEU A 275 2.77 9.33 4.59
C LEU A 275 2.88 8.11 5.48
N LYS A 276 3.25 6.97 4.90
CA LYS A 276 3.56 5.75 5.63
C LYS A 276 4.53 6.18 6.73
N GLY A 277 4.19 5.92 8.00
CA GLY A 277 4.82 6.53 9.19
C GLY A 277 6.36 6.48 9.23
N LYS A 278 7.00 5.63 8.41
CA LYS A 278 8.45 5.60 8.21
C LYS A 278 9.04 6.90 7.64
N TRP A 279 8.35 7.61 6.74
CA TRP A 279 8.88 8.84 6.12
C TRP A 279 8.91 10.03 7.09
N ILE A 280 8.00 10.05 8.07
CA ILE A 280 7.95 11.10 9.10
C ILE A 280 9.23 11.07 9.94
N TYR A 281 9.70 9.87 10.32
CA TYR A 281 10.97 9.73 11.05
C TYR A 281 12.18 10.15 10.23
N SER A 282 12.19 9.88 8.91
CA SER A 282 13.26 10.34 8.01
C SER A 282 13.29 11.86 7.88
N ILE A 283 12.12 12.51 7.78
CA ILE A 283 12.01 13.98 7.71
C ILE A 283 12.45 14.61 9.05
N ILE A 284 12.02 14.05 10.19
CA ILE A 284 12.43 14.52 11.52
C ILE A 284 13.95 14.36 11.70
N SER A 285 14.53 13.24 11.28
CA SER A 285 15.97 13.00 11.34
C SER A 285 16.77 13.97 10.47
N LEU A 286 16.27 14.27 9.26
CA LEU A 286 16.88 15.25 8.36
C LEU A 286 16.82 16.68 8.93
N LEU A 287 15.69 17.06 9.52
CA LEU A 287 15.54 18.36 10.21
C LEU A 287 16.48 18.46 11.42
N LEU A 288 16.64 17.39 12.20
CA LEU A 288 17.61 17.34 13.30
C LEU A 288 19.05 17.50 12.80
N LEU A 289 19.43 16.84 11.70
CA LEU A 289 20.73 17.00 11.07
C LEU A 289 20.97 18.43 10.57
N CYS A 290 19.97 19.06 9.95
CA CYS A 290 20.04 20.46 9.52
C CYS A 290 20.19 21.43 10.71
N CYS A 291 19.44 21.20 11.79
CA CYS A 291 19.56 21.99 13.03
C CYS A 291 20.94 21.85 13.67
N VAL A 292 21.47 20.61 13.74
CA VAL A 292 22.82 20.35 14.26
C VAL A 292 23.88 21.03 13.38
N TYR A 293 23.78 20.91 12.05
CA TYR A 293 24.68 21.60 11.12
C TYR A 293 24.64 23.12 11.30
N TYR A 294 23.45 23.72 11.43
CA TYR A 294 23.30 25.16 11.65
C TYR A 294 23.92 25.60 12.99
N PHE A 295 23.70 24.83 14.05
CA PHE A 295 24.27 25.09 15.38
C PHE A 295 25.80 25.00 15.41
N PHE A 296 26.41 24.09 14.64
CA PHE A 296 27.86 24.04 14.49
C PHE A 296 28.40 25.17 13.60
N ARG A 297 27.67 25.57 12.55
CA ARG A 297 28.07 26.70 11.70
C ARG A 297 28.02 28.04 12.44
N SER A 298 27.08 28.22 13.38
CA SER A 298 27.01 29.43 14.21
C SER A 298 28.14 29.55 15.26
N LYS A 299 28.97 28.51 15.45
CA LYS A 299 30.15 28.54 16.35
C LYS A 299 31.46 28.96 15.68
N GLN A 300 31.50 29.22 14.36
CA GLN A 300 32.66 29.87 13.73
C GLN A 300 32.72 31.36 14.14
N LYS A 301 33.34 31.63 15.30
CA LYS A 301 33.62 32.98 15.82
C LYS A 301 34.52 33.74 14.84
N ARG A 302 34.12 34.95 14.42
CA ARG A 302 35.02 35.91 13.72
C ARG A 302 36.20 36.24 14.64
N ILE A 303 37.42 36.01 14.19
CA ILE A 303 38.65 36.39 14.91
C ILE A 303 38.70 37.92 14.96
N LYS A 304 38.70 38.51 16.16
CA LYS A 304 38.76 39.97 16.35
C LYS A 304 40.21 40.41 16.56
N PHE A 305 40.71 41.30 15.72
CA PHE A 305 42.03 41.92 15.88
C PHE A 305 41.93 43.19 16.73
N ASN A 306 42.97 43.50 17.49
CA ASN A 306 43.01 44.64 18.41
C ASN A 306 43.60 45.87 17.72
N ASP A 307 44.51 45.69 16.75
CA ASP A 307 45.08 46.80 15.98
C ASP A 307 44.17 47.20 14.80
N PRO A 308 43.66 48.46 14.75
CA PRO A 308 42.81 48.94 13.65
C PRO A 308 43.49 48.91 12.27
N LEU A 309 44.83 48.91 12.23
CA LEU A 309 45.57 48.82 10.97
C LEU A 309 45.41 47.45 10.30
N ILE A 310 45.17 46.39 11.07
CA ILE A 310 44.91 45.04 10.52
C ILE A 310 43.62 45.07 9.71
N GLU A 311 42.56 45.69 10.24
CA GLU A 311 41.28 45.80 9.54
C GLU A 311 41.37 46.62 8.24
N LYS A 312 42.26 47.62 8.19
CA LYS A 312 42.54 48.39 6.97
C LYS A 312 43.34 47.61 5.93
N LEU A 313 44.15 46.63 6.35
CA LEU A 313 44.98 45.81 5.46
C LEU A 313 44.23 44.60 4.91
N LEU A 314 43.24 44.06 5.63
CA LEU A 314 42.43 42.90 5.20
C LEU A 314 41.80 43.05 3.80
N PRO A 315 41.26 44.21 3.37
CA PRO A 315 40.74 44.40 2.02
C PRO A 315 41.78 44.25 0.90
N HIS A 316 43.07 44.32 1.24
CA HIS A 316 44.18 44.17 0.30
C HIS A 316 44.79 42.77 0.33
N ALA A 317 44.17 41.80 1.02
CA ALA A 317 44.67 40.43 1.10
C ALA A 317 44.81 39.79 -0.29
N GLY A 318 45.94 39.13 -0.52
CA GLY A 318 46.36 38.57 -1.81
C GLY A 318 46.96 39.59 -2.79
N LYS A 319 47.01 40.89 -2.44
CA LYS A 319 47.65 41.92 -3.26
C LYS A 319 49.08 42.18 -2.81
N THR A 320 49.89 42.61 -3.78
CA THR A 320 51.24 43.11 -3.55
C THR A 320 51.22 44.63 -3.65
N LEU A 321 51.61 45.30 -2.58
CA LEU A 321 51.61 46.76 -2.47
C LEU A 321 53.02 47.31 -2.64
N THR A 322 53.11 48.48 -3.25
CA THR A 322 54.33 49.29 -3.27
C THR A 322 54.62 49.88 -1.89
N GLN A 323 55.81 50.44 -1.72
CA GLN A 323 56.20 51.03 -0.44
C GLN A 323 55.31 52.23 -0.09
N GLU A 324 55.00 53.06 -1.08
CA GLU A 324 54.19 54.27 -0.95
C GLU A 324 52.74 53.94 -0.57
N GLU A 325 52.14 52.95 -1.23
CA GLU A 325 50.78 52.47 -0.93
C GLU A 325 50.68 51.88 0.47
N LEU A 326 51.69 51.11 0.90
CA LEU A 326 51.72 50.58 2.26
C LEU A 326 51.87 51.70 3.29
N ASP A 327 52.71 52.70 3.02
CA ASP A 327 52.94 53.82 3.94
C ASP A 327 51.70 54.70 4.13
N GLU A 328 50.88 54.84 3.09
CA GLU A 328 49.58 55.50 3.16
C GLU A 328 48.61 54.74 4.07
N ILE A 329 48.51 53.41 3.90
CA ILE A 329 47.64 52.56 4.72
C ILE A 329 48.10 52.54 6.18
N LEU A 330 49.41 52.54 6.42
CA LEU A 330 50.02 52.59 7.75
C LEU A 330 49.99 54.01 8.37
N GLY A 331 49.63 55.04 7.58
CA GLY A 331 49.53 56.44 8.03
C GLY A 331 50.86 57.12 8.34
N ILE A 332 51.95 56.68 7.71
CA ILE A 332 53.32 57.16 7.98
C ILE A 332 53.94 58.02 6.87
N SER A 333 53.22 58.24 5.77
CA SER A 333 53.65 59.02 4.60
C SER A 333 54.09 60.47 4.90
N GLY A 334 53.69 61.05 6.04
CA GLY A 334 54.05 62.40 6.45
C GLY A 334 55.44 62.58 7.11
N ILE A 335 56.19 61.51 7.36
CA ILE A 335 57.50 61.56 8.03
C ILE A 335 58.58 62.01 7.03
N LYS A 336 59.13 63.22 7.21
CA LYS A 336 60.14 63.79 6.30
C LYS A 336 61.55 63.18 6.40
N ASN A 337 61.91 62.60 7.55
CA ASN A 337 63.24 61.99 7.74
C ASN A 337 63.25 60.54 7.23
N PRO A 338 64.08 60.20 6.21
CA PRO A 338 64.10 58.86 5.61
C PRO A 338 64.47 57.72 6.57
N GLU A 339 65.41 57.96 7.50
CA GLU A 339 65.86 56.97 8.48
C GLU A 339 64.75 56.65 9.48
N THR A 340 64.10 57.69 10.00
CA THR A 340 62.95 57.55 10.92
C THR A 340 61.78 56.86 10.22
N HIS A 341 61.48 57.23 8.97
CA HIS A 341 60.39 56.65 8.18
C HIS A 341 60.57 55.13 7.97
N LYS A 342 61.80 54.70 7.64
CA LYS A 342 62.15 53.28 7.49
C LYS A 342 62.03 52.52 8.81
N GLY A 343 62.48 53.12 9.92
CA GLY A 343 62.40 52.56 11.26
C GLY A 343 60.96 52.35 11.71
N THR A 344 60.11 53.38 11.59
CA THR A 344 58.70 53.32 11.96
C THR A 344 57.95 52.28 11.12
N ARG A 345 58.18 52.20 9.81
CA ARG A 345 57.58 51.15 8.96
C ARG A 345 57.90 49.75 9.46
N SER A 346 59.18 49.47 9.74
CA SER A 346 59.59 48.15 10.21
C SER A 346 58.97 47.79 11.56
N GLN A 347 58.86 48.76 12.48
CA GLN A 347 58.25 48.54 13.80
C GLN A 347 56.75 48.25 13.68
N THR A 348 56.02 49.03 12.87
CA THR A 348 54.58 48.84 12.65
C THR A 348 54.28 47.50 11.97
N ILE A 349 55.03 47.12 10.94
CA ILE A 349 54.90 45.80 10.29
C ILE A 349 55.15 44.67 11.29
N ASN A 350 56.19 44.77 12.12
CA ASN A 350 56.50 43.75 13.11
C ASN A 350 55.40 43.63 14.18
N LYS A 351 54.83 44.76 14.62
CA LYS A 351 53.70 44.78 15.56
C LYS A 351 52.48 44.06 14.98
N ILE A 352 52.09 44.41 13.75
CA ILE A 352 50.98 43.80 13.01
C ILE A 352 51.20 42.31 12.84
N ASN A 353 52.36 41.91 12.32
CA ASN A 353 52.70 40.50 12.09
C ASN A 353 52.79 39.69 13.40
N LYS A 354 53.22 40.29 14.50
CA LYS A 354 53.26 39.62 15.81
C LYS A 354 51.84 39.33 16.30
N GLU A 355 50.91 40.28 16.15
CA GLU A 355 49.52 40.06 16.53
C GLU A 355 48.84 39.03 15.63
N THR A 356 49.00 39.13 14.30
CA THR A 356 48.35 38.20 13.36
C THR A 356 48.90 36.79 13.54
N ASN A 357 50.21 36.64 13.74
CA ASN A 357 50.83 35.34 13.96
C ASN A 357 50.40 34.70 15.28
N SER A 358 50.22 35.48 16.34
CA SER A 358 49.70 35.00 17.63
C SER A 358 48.26 34.48 17.53
N LYS A 359 47.41 35.11 16.72
CA LYS A 359 45.98 34.76 16.60
C LYS A 359 45.66 33.75 15.49
N THR A 360 46.46 33.68 14.42
CA THR A 360 46.18 32.87 13.22
C THR A 360 47.31 31.92 12.84
N GLY A 361 48.49 32.02 13.48
CA GLY A 361 49.68 31.26 13.12
C GLY A 361 50.38 31.72 11.83
N LYS A 362 49.96 32.86 11.24
CA LYS A 362 50.52 33.41 9.99
C LYS A 362 50.86 34.89 10.10
N LYS A 363 51.90 35.31 9.38
CA LYS A 363 52.24 36.74 9.16
C LYS A 363 51.29 37.32 8.09
N LEU A 364 50.82 38.54 8.32
CA LEU A 364 49.93 39.25 7.40
C LEU A 364 50.70 40.02 6.32
N ILE A 365 51.89 40.53 6.60
CA ILE A 365 52.68 41.32 5.65
C ILE A 365 54.02 40.63 5.40
N ASN A 366 54.27 40.23 4.16
CA ASN A 366 55.53 39.65 3.71
C ASN A 366 56.29 40.65 2.83
N ARG A 367 57.60 40.76 3.03
CA ARG A 367 58.45 41.65 2.23
C ARG A 367 59.14 40.86 1.12
N ILE A 368 58.89 41.24 -0.13
CA ILE A 368 59.41 40.59 -1.33
C ILE A 368 60.31 41.59 -2.07
N LYS A 369 61.39 41.14 -2.73
CA LYS A 369 62.19 42.02 -3.60
C LYS A 369 61.43 42.29 -4.90
N ASP A 370 61.44 43.54 -5.34
CA ASP A 370 60.81 43.92 -6.61
C ASP A 370 61.52 43.20 -7.78
N PRO A 371 60.78 42.48 -8.67
CA PRO A 371 61.35 41.80 -9.82
C PRO A 371 62.04 42.73 -10.83
N GLU A 372 61.55 43.96 -10.99
CA GLU A 372 62.02 44.93 -11.98
C GLU A 372 63.21 45.76 -11.47
N ASP A 373 63.22 46.14 -10.19
CA ASP A 373 64.38 46.75 -9.53
C ASP A 373 64.65 46.10 -8.17
N ARG A 374 65.60 45.16 -8.12
CA ARG A 374 65.96 44.40 -6.90
C ARG A 374 66.45 45.26 -5.72
N ARG A 375 66.64 46.58 -5.92
CA ARG A 375 66.95 47.54 -4.85
C ARG A 375 65.70 48.00 -4.09
N ARG A 376 64.50 47.75 -4.63
CA ARG A 376 63.20 48.08 -4.02
C ARG A 376 62.54 46.84 -3.43
N TYR A 377 61.58 47.08 -2.54
CA TYR A 377 60.81 46.03 -1.89
C TYR A 377 59.33 46.28 -2.07
N LEU A 378 58.63 45.20 -2.36
CA LEU A 378 57.18 45.12 -2.40
C LEU A 378 56.66 44.38 -1.16
N TYR A 379 55.41 44.63 -0.81
CA TYR A 379 54.79 44.09 0.39
C TYR A 379 53.54 43.30 0.04
N GLU A 380 53.62 41.98 0.17
CA GLU A 380 52.50 41.07 -0.07
C GLU A 380 51.65 40.95 1.19
N ILE A 381 50.35 41.14 1.04
CA ILE A 381 49.37 40.96 2.13
C ILE A 381 48.82 39.54 2.07
N GLY A 382 49.05 38.75 3.12
CA GLY A 382 48.61 37.36 3.21
C GLY A 382 47.11 37.20 3.47
N ASN A 383 46.54 36.09 3.01
CA ASN A 383 45.17 35.68 3.33
C ASN A 383 45.13 35.01 4.72
N LEU A 384 44.38 35.61 5.67
CA LEU A 384 44.22 35.11 7.04
C LEU A 384 43.09 34.10 7.18
#